data_AF-A0A9Q4KV15-F1
#
_entry.id   AF-A0A9Q4KV15-F1
#
_cell.length_a   1.000
_cell.length_b   1.000
_cell.length_c   1.000
_cell.angle_alpha   90.00
_cell.angle_beta   90.00
_cell.angle_gamma   90.00
#
_symmetry.space_group_name_H-M   'P 1'
#
loop_
_entity.id
_entity.type
_entity.pdbx_description
1 polymer ?
#
loop_
_entity_poly.entity_id
_entity_poly.type
_entity_poly.pdbx_seq_one_letter_code
_entity_poly.pdbx_strand_id
1 'polypeptide(L)'
;MHQNVIQPVGYCERGFLTLVTAPRPVLEKTLAGLLLHKSGDALVITCGRARDGTFVTAADGYPDTSVIRVGSQSQVVNGVRICNASLIVVVHDPEIYENDEEGAARVAAMLREYACLSANRIVILARPKDAYLDVMWQYAGRYLFIE
;
A
#
# COMPACT_ATOMS: atom_id res chain seq x y z
N MET A 1 -21.51 -12.99 -15.26
CA MET A 1 -20.19 -12.66 -14.68
C MET A 1 -20.38 -12.55 -13.18
N HIS A 2 -19.91 -13.54 -12.42
CA HIS A 2 -19.90 -13.41 -10.96
C HIS A 2 -18.84 -12.38 -10.59
N GLN A 3 -19.26 -11.25 -10.04
CA GLN A 3 -18.37 -10.35 -9.33
C GLN A 3 -17.83 -11.14 -8.14
N ASN A 4 -16.62 -11.67 -8.27
CA ASN A 4 -15.83 -12.02 -7.11
C ASN A 4 -15.63 -10.72 -6.34
N VAL A 5 -16.43 -10.51 -5.31
CA VAL A 5 -16.24 -9.40 -4.37
C VAL A 5 -14.91 -9.68 -3.69
N ILE A 6 -13.85 -9.04 -4.20
CA ILE A 6 -12.51 -9.13 -3.63
C ILE A 6 -12.60 -8.49 -2.25
N GLN A 7 -12.30 -9.25 -1.20
CA GLN A 7 -12.25 -8.78 0.18
C GLN A 7 -10.78 -8.80 0.66
N PRO A 8 -9.99 -7.73 0.45
CA PRO A 8 -8.57 -7.67 0.84
C PRO A 8 -8.30 -8.10 2.29
N VAL A 9 -9.29 -7.84 3.12
CA VAL A 9 -9.40 -8.14 4.55
C VAL A 9 -9.19 -9.63 4.91
N GLY A 10 -9.85 -10.56 4.21
CA GLY A 10 -9.77 -12.01 4.50
C GLY A 10 -8.41 -12.66 4.18
N TYR A 11 -7.45 -11.88 3.69
CA TYR A 11 -6.14 -12.38 3.26
C TYR A 11 -4.99 -11.93 4.16
N CYS A 12 -5.13 -10.80 4.85
CA CYS A 12 -4.21 -10.36 5.93
C CYS A 12 -4.16 -11.39 7.07
N GLU A 13 -5.25 -12.13 7.29
CA GLU A 13 -5.41 -13.11 8.37
C GLU A 13 -4.46 -14.32 8.27
N ARG A 14 -3.79 -14.53 7.13
CA ARG A 14 -3.03 -15.76 6.84
C ARG A 14 -1.53 -15.71 7.18
N GLY A 15 -1.01 -14.66 7.81
CA GLY A 15 0.38 -14.68 8.30
C GLY A 15 1.48 -14.28 7.30
N PHE A 16 1.13 -13.86 6.09
CA PHE A 16 2.11 -13.58 5.02
C PHE A 16 2.50 -12.11 4.97
N LEU A 17 3.79 -11.82 4.74
CA LEU A 17 4.24 -10.47 4.35
C LEU A 17 3.44 -9.99 3.14
N THR A 18 2.63 -8.96 3.35
CA THR A 18 1.69 -8.41 2.37
C THR A 18 2.02 -6.95 2.11
N LEU A 19 2.26 -6.61 0.83
CA LEU A 19 2.42 -5.23 0.40
C LEU A 19 1.15 -4.73 -0.30
N VAL A 20 0.58 -3.64 0.19
CA VAL A 20 -0.62 -2.99 -0.35
C VAL A 20 -0.25 -1.61 -0.86
N THR A 21 -0.64 -1.27 -2.09
CA THR A 21 -0.45 0.09 -2.64
C THR A 21 -1.68 0.59 -3.37
N ALA A 22 -2.04 1.86 -3.20
CA ALA A 22 -3.22 2.47 -3.81
C ALA A 22 -3.25 4.01 -3.76
N PRO A 23 -4.16 4.67 -4.51
CA PRO A 23 -4.42 6.09 -4.36
C PRO A 23 -5.04 6.36 -2.99
N ARG A 24 -4.72 7.52 -2.43
CA ARG A 24 -5.21 7.99 -1.13
C ARG A 24 -6.71 7.73 -0.85
N PRO A 25 -7.67 8.14 -1.70
CA PRO A 25 -9.09 7.99 -1.38
C PRO A 25 -9.56 6.53 -1.26
N VAL A 26 -8.85 5.60 -1.91
CA VAL A 26 -9.15 4.17 -1.83
C VAL A 26 -8.67 3.63 -0.48
N LEU A 27 -7.43 3.95 -0.09
CA LEU A 27 -6.85 3.50 1.18
C LEU A 27 -7.55 4.10 2.40
N GLU A 28 -8.01 5.35 2.33
CA GLU A 28 -8.80 5.94 3.42
C GLU A 28 -10.05 5.11 3.75
N LYS A 29 -10.67 4.45 2.75
CA LYS A 29 -11.85 3.60 2.93
C LYS A 29 -11.51 2.18 3.40
N THR A 30 -10.34 1.65 3.01
CA THR A 30 -10.01 0.23 3.22
C THR A 30 -9.02 0.00 4.36
N LEU A 31 -8.29 1.03 4.83
CA LEU A 31 -7.19 0.87 5.78
C LEU A 31 -7.63 0.22 7.10
N ALA A 32 -8.74 0.67 7.70
CA ALA A 32 -9.23 0.08 8.96
C ALA A 32 -9.51 -1.42 8.82
N GLY A 33 -10.08 -1.84 7.68
CA GLY A 33 -10.29 -3.25 7.38
C GLY A 33 -8.98 -4.03 7.20
N LEU A 34 -7.96 -3.43 6.56
CA LEU A 34 -6.64 -4.06 6.44
C LEU A 34 -5.96 -4.23 7.81
N LEU A 35 -6.03 -3.20 8.66
CA LEU A 35 -5.39 -3.20 9.98
C LEU A 35 -6.09 -4.13 10.97
N LEU A 36 -7.41 -4.26 10.92
CA LEU A 36 -8.16 -5.18 11.78
C LEU A 36 -7.76 -6.65 11.58
N HIS A 37 -7.30 -7.01 10.38
CA HIS A 37 -7.04 -8.39 10.01
C HIS A 37 -5.55 -8.72 9.84
N LYS A 38 -4.65 -7.80 10.22
CA LYS A 38 -3.21 -8.05 10.21
C LYS A 38 -2.83 -9.14 11.23
N SER A 39 -1.86 -9.98 10.89
CA SER A 39 -1.35 -11.05 11.75
C SER A 39 -0.08 -10.67 12.54
N GLY A 40 0.30 -9.39 12.54
CA GLY A 40 1.52 -8.88 13.16
C GLY A 40 1.66 -7.37 12.97
N ASP A 41 2.89 -6.86 12.96
CA ASP A 41 3.16 -5.43 12.78
C ASP A 41 2.67 -4.94 11.42
N ALA A 42 2.20 -3.69 11.38
CA ALA A 42 1.85 -2.97 10.16
C ALA A 42 2.65 -1.67 10.04
N LEU A 43 3.08 -1.37 8.82
CA LEU A 43 3.68 -0.09 8.46
C LEU A 43 2.77 0.62 7.45
N VAL A 44 2.39 1.87 7.74
CA VAL A 44 1.66 2.73 6.82
C VAL A 44 2.56 3.88 6.38
N ILE A 45 2.81 4.00 5.08
CA ILE A 45 3.66 5.02 4.47
C ILE A 45 2.78 6.08 3.80
N THR A 46 2.91 7.33 4.23
CA THR A 46 2.05 8.48 3.82
C THR A 46 2.89 9.71 3.48
N CYS A 47 2.31 10.74 2.85
CA CYS A 47 3.05 11.92 2.37
C CYS A 47 3.47 12.95 3.44
N GLY A 48 3.12 12.75 4.71
CA GLY A 48 3.44 13.65 5.83
C GLY A 48 2.67 14.96 5.90
N ARG A 49 1.48 15.05 5.30
CA ARG A 49 0.66 16.28 5.27
C ARG A 49 -0.42 16.29 6.35
N ALA A 50 -0.98 17.46 6.65
CA ALA A 50 -2.08 17.60 7.61
C ALA A 50 -3.30 16.71 7.27
N ARG A 51 -3.54 16.47 5.98
CA ARG A 51 -4.60 15.56 5.50
C ARG A 51 -4.35 14.08 5.84
N ASP A 52 -3.14 13.69 6.27
CA ASP A 52 -2.85 12.31 6.72
C ASP A 52 -3.49 11.99 8.06
N GLY A 53 -4.20 12.95 8.68
CA GLY A 53 -4.99 12.73 9.90
C GLY A 53 -5.83 11.46 9.84
N THR A 54 -6.49 11.17 8.73
CA THR A 54 -7.29 9.94 8.57
C THR A 54 -6.47 8.66 8.74
N PHE A 55 -5.24 8.62 8.19
CA PHE A 55 -4.37 7.45 8.29
C PHE A 55 -3.76 7.31 9.69
N VAL A 56 -3.42 8.44 10.31
CA VAL A 56 -2.92 8.47 11.69
C VAL A 56 -4.02 8.01 12.65
N THR A 57 -5.21 8.60 12.58
CA THR A 57 -6.36 8.22 13.40
C THR A 57 -6.75 6.76 13.19
N ALA A 58 -6.71 6.26 11.95
CA ALA A 58 -6.94 4.86 11.68
C ALA A 58 -5.88 3.98 12.37
N ALA A 59 -4.60 4.30 12.24
CA ALA A 59 -3.50 3.55 12.84
C ALA A 59 -3.49 3.60 14.38
N ASP A 60 -3.84 4.73 14.99
CA ASP A 60 -3.93 4.89 16.45
C ASP A 60 -4.94 3.92 17.08
N GLY A 61 -5.92 3.45 16.29
CA GLY A 61 -6.90 2.46 16.71
C GLY A 61 -6.38 1.00 16.73
N TYR A 62 -5.17 0.74 16.21
CA TYR A 62 -4.63 -0.62 16.08
C TYR A 62 -3.22 -0.74 16.68
N PRO A 63 -3.06 -1.53 17.77
CA PRO A 63 -1.75 -1.85 18.33
C PRO A 63 -0.79 -2.39 17.27
N ASP A 64 0.51 -2.11 17.42
CA ASP A 64 1.56 -2.57 16.50
C ASP A 64 1.37 -2.07 15.06
N THR A 65 0.85 -0.85 14.91
CA THR A 65 0.80 -0.13 13.64
C THR A 65 1.67 1.11 13.73
N SER A 66 2.62 1.24 12.82
CA SER A 66 3.47 2.42 12.69
C SER A 66 3.08 3.23 11.46
N VAL A 67 2.95 4.54 11.61
CA VAL A 67 2.77 5.45 10.48
C VAL A 67 4.07 6.21 10.24
N ILE A 68 4.62 6.09 9.04
CA ILE A 68 5.74 6.91 8.59
C ILE A 68 5.27 7.94 7.57
N ARG A 69 5.85 9.13 7.71
CA ARG A 69 5.57 10.30 6.88
C ARG A 69 6.79 10.54 6.00
N VAL A 70 6.59 10.51 4.70
CA VAL A 70 7.65 10.61 3.70
C VAL A 70 7.38 11.78 2.76
N GLY A 71 8.41 12.56 2.44
CA GLY A 71 8.37 13.66 1.50
C GLY A 71 9.10 13.39 0.20
N SER A 72 9.62 12.17 -0.01
CA SER A 72 10.32 11.81 -1.25
C SER A 72 10.26 10.32 -1.58
N GLN A 73 10.51 10.01 -2.85
CA GLN A 73 10.62 8.66 -3.40
C GLN A 73 11.61 7.79 -2.60
N SER A 74 12.80 8.34 -2.29
CA SER A 74 13.85 7.62 -1.55
C SER A 74 13.43 7.21 -0.13
N GLN A 75 12.59 8.02 0.52
CA GLN A 75 12.08 7.71 1.85
C GLN A 75 11.02 6.60 1.82
N VAL A 76 10.18 6.53 0.78
CA VAL A 76 9.30 5.36 0.56
C VAL A 76 10.14 4.09 0.46
N VAL A 77 11.17 4.11 -0.39
CA VAL A 77 12.06 2.96 -0.62
C VAL A 77 12.71 2.50 0.68
N ASN A 78 13.28 3.44 1.44
CA ASN A 78 13.93 3.11 2.70
C ASN A 78 12.94 2.54 3.71
N GLY A 79 11.76 3.13 3.84
CA GLY A 79 10.71 2.65 4.75
C GLY A 79 10.31 1.21 4.47
N VAL A 80 10.14 0.84 3.19
CA VAL A 80 9.81 -0.53 2.79
C VAL A 80 10.97 -1.50 3.05
N ARG A 81 12.21 -1.12 2.75
CA ARG A 81 13.38 -2.02 2.83
C ARG A 81 13.81 -2.36 4.25
N ILE A 82 13.70 -1.40 5.17
CA ILE A 82 14.22 -1.57 6.54
C ILE A 82 13.15 -2.08 7.52
N CYS A 83 11.88 -2.11 7.09
CA CYS A 83 10.80 -2.51 7.95
C CYS A 83 10.59 -4.03 7.96
N ASN A 84 10.38 -4.57 9.14
CA ASN A 84 9.99 -5.96 9.36
C ASN A 84 8.51 -6.02 9.79
N ALA A 85 7.60 -5.55 8.94
CA ALA A 85 6.16 -5.59 9.19
C ALA A 85 5.50 -6.71 8.40
N SER A 86 4.51 -7.38 8.99
CA SER A 86 3.69 -8.37 8.28
C SER A 86 2.80 -7.75 7.20
N LEU A 87 2.49 -6.46 7.34
CA LEU A 87 1.71 -5.66 6.40
C LEU A 87 2.42 -4.34 6.13
N ILE A 88 2.68 -4.03 4.85
CA ILE A 88 3.21 -2.75 4.42
C ILE A 88 2.17 -2.09 3.52
N VAL A 89 1.69 -0.91 3.91
CA VAL A 89 0.73 -0.11 3.16
C VAL A 89 1.43 1.14 2.65
N VAL A 90 1.45 1.32 1.33
CA VAL A 90 2.01 2.52 0.68
C VAL A 90 0.89 3.33 0.07
N VAL A 91 0.70 4.55 0.56
CA VAL A 91 -0.25 5.49 -0.02
C VAL A 91 0.41 6.17 -1.22
N HIS A 92 -0.07 5.89 -2.42
CA HIS A 92 0.30 6.68 -3.61
C HIS A 92 -0.40 8.05 -3.53
N ASP A 93 0.41 9.08 -3.36
CA ASP A 93 -0.01 10.47 -3.36
C ASP A 93 0.89 11.25 -4.33
N PRO A 94 0.35 11.97 -5.33
CA PRO A 94 1.14 12.73 -6.30
C PRO A 94 2.18 13.66 -5.68
N GLU A 95 1.93 14.17 -4.47
CA GLU A 95 2.85 15.06 -3.77
C GLU A 95 4.13 14.36 -3.29
N ILE A 96 4.10 13.05 -3.01
CA ILE A 96 5.32 12.26 -2.71
C ILE A 96 6.26 12.26 -3.93
N TYR A 97 5.66 12.40 -5.10
CA TYR A 97 6.34 12.39 -6.38
C TYR A 97 6.54 13.80 -6.94
N GLU A 98 6.14 14.88 -6.25
CA GLU A 98 6.19 16.24 -6.80
C GLU A 98 5.44 16.40 -8.15
N ASN A 99 4.42 15.56 -8.38
CA ASN A 99 3.74 15.39 -9.68
C ASN A 99 4.64 14.83 -10.81
N ASP A 100 5.79 14.24 -10.48
CA ASP A 100 6.64 13.46 -11.39
C ASP A 100 6.02 12.07 -11.60
N GLU A 101 5.29 11.92 -12.71
CA GLU A 101 4.71 10.63 -13.11
C GLU A 101 5.78 9.56 -13.33
N GLU A 102 6.95 9.93 -13.84
CA GLU A 102 8.08 9.01 -14.02
C GLU A 102 8.59 8.54 -12.65
N GLY A 103 8.63 9.45 -11.69
CA GLY A 103 8.95 9.19 -10.29
C GLY A 103 7.98 8.26 -9.59
N ALA A 104 6.69 8.46 -9.79
CA ALA A 104 5.65 7.55 -9.33
C ALA A 104 5.85 6.15 -9.94
N ALA A 105 6.15 6.07 -11.24
CA ALA A 105 6.43 4.81 -11.93
C ALA A 105 7.71 4.12 -11.42
N ARG A 106 8.79 4.87 -11.11
CA ARG A 106 10.02 4.32 -10.51
C ARG A 106 9.76 3.73 -9.12
N VAL A 107 8.98 4.41 -8.29
CA VAL A 107 8.59 3.88 -6.97
C VAL A 107 7.72 2.65 -7.12
N ALA A 108 6.73 2.66 -8.02
CA ALA A 108 5.93 1.47 -8.33
C ALA A 108 6.81 0.29 -8.78
N ALA A 109 7.77 0.52 -9.69
CA ALA A 109 8.71 -0.51 -10.15
C ALA A 109 9.61 -1.07 -9.03
N MET A 110 9.98 -0.25 -8.04
CA MET A 110 10.72 -0.68 -6.85
C MET A 110 9.82 -1.47 -5.90
N LEU A 111 8.60 -0.99 -5.62
CA LEU A 111 7.63 -1.73 -4.79
C LEU A 111 7.35 -3.10 -5.40
N ARG A 112 7.26 -3.17 -6.74
CA ARG A 112 7.22 -4.42 -7.51
C ARG A 112 8.42 -5.31 -7.24
N GLU A 113 9.64 -4.79 -7.40
CA GLU A 113 10.87 -5.58 -7.20
C GLU A 113 10.97 -6.10 -5.75
N TYR A 114 10.78 -5.22 -4.77
CA TYR A 114 10.78 -5.60 -3.36
C TYR A 114 9.73 -6.69 -3.09
N ALA A 115 8.54 -6.52 -3.65
CA ALA A 115 7.50 -7.48 -3.40
C ALA A 115 7.67 -8.80 -4.17
N CYS A 116 8.42 -8.81 -5.28
CA CYS A 116 8.84 -10.06 -5.94
C CYS A 116 9.88 -10.82 -5.11
N LEU A 117 10.79 -10.10 -4.45
CA LEU A 117 11.93 -10.68 -3.73
C LEU A 117 11.61 -11.02 -2.27
N SER A 118 10.74 -10.24 -1.63
CA SER A 118 10.59 -10.23 -0.18
C SER A 118 9.14 -10.40 0.25
N ALA A 119 8.19 -9.79 -0.46
CA ALA A 119 6.78 -10.00 -0.12
C ALA A 119 6.29 -11.36 -0.62
N ASN A 120 5.63 -12.08 0.26
CA ASN A 120 4.96 -13.31 -0.15
C ASN A 120 3.69 -13.00 -0.97
N ARG A 121 3.14 -11.76 -0.87
CA ARG A 121 1.92 -11.31 -1.55
C ARG A 121 1.89 -9.80 -1.85
N ILE A 122 1.35 -9.45 -3.02
CA ILE A 122 1.07 -8.07 -3.45
C ILE A 122 -0.44 -7.88 -3.64
N VAL A 123 -0.98 -6.79 -3.11
CA VAL A 123 -2.34 -6.30 -3.36
C VAL A 123 -2.25 -4.88 -3.91
N ILE A 124 -2.82 -4.67 -5.09
CA ILE A 124 -2.94 -3.32 -5.66
C ILE A 124 -4.41 -2.94 -5.63
N LEU A 125 -4.70 -1.78 -5.06
CA LEU A 125 -6.02 -1.16 -5.14
C LEU A 125 -5.86 0.09 -6.01
N ALA A 126 -6.66 0.27 -7.04
CA ALA A 126 -6.51 1.41 -7.94
C ALA A 126 -7.83 1.68 -8.69
N ARG A 127 -7.93 2.80 -9.39
CA ARG A 127 -9.01 3.06 -10.33
C ARG A 127 -8.59 2.69 -11.75
N PRO A 128 -9.51 2.28 -12.64
CA PRO A 128 -9.19 2.04 -14.03
C PRO A 128 -8.56 3.29 -14.64
N LYS A 129 -7.45 3.11 -15.37
CA LYS A 129 -6.62 4.14 -16.03
C LYS A 129 -5.55 4.82 -15.17
N ASP A 130 -5.35 4.41 -13.91
CA ASP A 130 -4.19 4.86 -13.15
C ASP A 130 -2.89 4.39 -13.84
N ALA A 131 -2.03 5.31 -14.27
CA ALA A 131 -0.86 5.00 -15.12
C ALA A 131 0.11 3.97 -14.50
N TYR A 132 0.16 3.86 -13.17
CA TYR A 132 1.01 2.90 -12.47
C TYR A 132 0.42 1.48 -12.45
N LEU A 133 -0.87 1.29 -12.78
CA LEU A 133 -1.49 -0.03 -12.89
C LEU A 133 -0.82 -0.86 -13.98
N ASP A 134 -0.51 -0.28 -15.14
CA ASP A 134 0.10 -1.00 -16.26
C ASP A 134 1.45 -1.59 -15.88
N VAL A 135 2.20 -0.90 -15.01
CA VAL A 135 3.50 -1.33 -14.50
C VAL A 135 3.35 -2.44 -13.45
N MET A 136 2.36 -2.33 -12.58
CA MET A 136 2.16 -3.24 -11.45
C MET A 136 1.31 -4.48 -11.81
N TRP A 137 0.53 -4.43 -12.89
CA TRP A 137 -0.44 -5.44 -13.30
C TRP A 137 0.17 -6.83 -13.46
N GLN A 138 1.30 -6.93 -14.15
CA GLN A 138 1.95 -8.21 -14.47
C GLN A 138 2.44 -8.97 -13.23
N TYR A 139 2.52 -8.29 -12.09
CA TYR A 139 3.07 -8.80 -10.84
C TYR A 139 2.10 -8.66 -9.67
N ALA A 140 0.93 -8.06 -9.90
CA ALA A 140 -0.20 -8.25 -9.02
C ALA A 140 -0.32 -9.75 -8.78
N GLY A 141 -0.37 -10.18 -7.52
CA GLY A 141 -0.68 -11.57 -7.21
C GLY A 141 -2.08 -11.91 -7.72
N ARG A 142 -2.71 -12.94 -7.17
CA ARG A 142 -4.10 -13.32 -7.52
C ARG A 142 -5.16 -12.21 -7.34
N TYR A 143 -4.82 -10.99 -6.92
CA TYR A 143 -5.78 -9.97 -6.50
C TYR A 143 -5.42 -8.56 -6.93
N LEU A 144 -6.37 -7.96 -7.63
CA LEU A 144 -6.34 -6.59 -8.09
C LEU A 144 -7.74 -6.00 -7.87
N PHE A 145 -7.83 -4.98 -7.03
CA PHE A 145 -9.08 -4.22 -6.87
C PHE A 145 -9.03 -3.02 -7.80
N ILE A 146 -9.82 -3.08 -8.87
CA ILE A 146 -10.06 -1.97 -9.77
C ILE A 146 -11.51 -1.53 -9.56
N GLU A 147 -11.74 -0.30 -9.10
CA GLU A 147 -13.06 0.36 -9.12
C GLU A 147 -13.13 1.43 -10.22
#